data_AF-A0A9W8JVJ9-F1
#
_entry.id   AF-A0A9W8JVJ9-F1
#
_cell.length_a   1.000
_cell.length_b   1.000
_cell.length_c   1.000
_cell.angle_alpha   90.00
_cell.angle_beta   90.00
_cell.angle_gamma   90.00
#
_symmetry.space_group_name_H-M   'P 1'
#
loop_
_entity.id
_entity.type
_entity.pdbx_description
1 polymer ?
#
loop_
_entity_poly.entity_id
_entity_poly.type
_entity_poly.pdbx_seq_one_letter_code
_entity_poly.pdbx_strand_id
1 'polypeptide(L)'
;MSTRPPYAPSSLPSLRKLDAADFEPDEQWKTQLKKRIEEGLQSMVQEAKDNQDAELKKAPVGVEARMRLAEEYKQAMSNIKQLATDQYQQELDRERNQPQYHEQYQAHR
;
A
#
# COMPACT_ATOMS: atom_id res chain seq x y z
N MET A 1 61.19 2.85 -24.30
CA MET A 1 60.41 1.86 -25.07
C MET A 1 59.42 1.22 -24.11
N SER A 2 58.13 1.50 -24.25
CA SER A 2 57.08 0.98 -23.35
C SER A 2 55.96 0.37 -24.18
N THR A 3 55.83 -0.94 -24.12
CA THR A 3 54.76 -1.71 -24.73
C THR A 3 53.65 -1.96 -23.70
N ARG A 4 52.50 -1.28 -23.85
CA ARG A 4 51.24 -1.65 -23.17
C ARG A 4 50.42 -2.54 -24.11
N PRO A 5 49.96 -3.72 -23.70
CA PRO A 5 49.04 -4.51 -24.52
C PRO A 5 47.61 -3.94 -24.44
N PRO A 6 46.79 -4.10 -25.51
CA PRO A 6 45.41 -3.67 -25.54
C PRO A 6 44.52 -4.76 -24.93
N TYR A 7 44.10 -4.60 -23.68
CA TYR A 7 43.06 -5.46 -23.14
C TYR A 7 41.68 -4.92 -23.53
N ALA A 8 40.97 -5.76 -24.26
CA ALA A 8 39.60 -5.58 -24.75
C ALA A 8 38.62 -5.17 -23.64
N PRO A 9 37.50 -4.49 -23.99
CA PRO A 9 36.41 -4.31 -23.06
C PRO A 9 35.80 -5.69 -22.76
N SER A 10 36.18 -6.28 -21.62
CA SER A 10 35.40 -7.39 -21.06
C SER A 10 34.00 -6.85 -20.79
N SER A 11 33.08 -7.14 -21.70
CA SER A 11 31.64 -7.10 -21.45
C SER A 11 31.40 -7.84 -20.15
N LEU A 12 31.23 -7.08 -19.07
CA LEU A 12 30.68 -7.60 -17.84
C LEU A 12 29.31 -8.19 -18.23
N PRO A 13 29.04 -9.47 -17.97
CA PRO A 13 27.67 -9.92 -18.02
C PRO A 13 26.92 -9.03 -17.03
N SER A 14 25.94 -8.29 -17.55
CA SER A 14 25.06 -7.40 -16.80
C SER A 14 24.15 -8.24 -15.89
N LEU A 15 24.75 -8.91 -14.90
CA LEU A 15 24.14 -9.67 -13.82
C LEU A 15 23.95 -8.76 -12.60
N ARG A 16 23.31 -7.61 -12.79
CA ARG A 16 22.89 -6.72 -11.69
C ARG A 16 21.47 -6.19 -11.88
N LYS A 17 20.61 -7.03 -12.46
CA LYS A 17 19.16 -6.85 -12.46
C LYS A 17 18.46 -7.94 -11.64
N LEU A 18 19.18 -8.53 -10.69
CA LEU A 18 18.61 -9.41 -9.71
C LEU A 18 18.82 -8.76 -8.34
N ASP A 19 17.73 -8.70 -7.58
CA ASP A 19 17.72 -8.62 -6.12
C ASP A 19 17.78 -7.24 -5.46
N ALA A 20 17.33 -6.18 -6.13
CA ALA A 20 16.79 -5.01 -5.40
C ALA A 20 15.37 -5.26 -4.86
N ALA A 21 14.83 -6.48 -5.04
CA ALA A 21 13.42 -6.80 -4.91
C ALA A 21 13.03 -7.65 -3.68
N ASP A 22 14.00 -8.16 -2.90
CA ASP A 22 13.72 -9.30 -2.00
C ASP A 22 13.70 -9.01 -0.50
N PHE A 23 13.79 -7.75 -0.05
CA PHE A 23 13.57 -7.44 1.35
C PHE A 23 12.19 -6.81 1.56
N GLU A 24 11.21 -7.67 1.85
CA GLU A 24 9.89 -7.23 2.31
C GLU A 24 9.97 -6.80 3.79
N PRO A 25 9.27 -5.72 4.19
CA PRO A 25 9.11 -5.42 5.61
C PRO A 25 8.57 -6.63 6.38
N ASP A 26 8.95 -6.76 7.64
CA ASP A 26 8.55 -7.92 8.44
C ASP A 26 7.03 -7.98 8.68
N GLU A 27 6.54 -9.16 9.03
CA GLU A 27 5.10 -9.38 9.27
C GLU A 27 4.55 -8.55 10.44
N GLN A 28 5.36 -8.24 11.45
CA GLN A 28 4.92 -7.41 12.58
C GLN A 28 4.77 -5.95 12.15
N TRP A 29 5.68 -5.43 11.32
CA TRP A 29 5.54 -4.10 10.72
C TRP A 29 4.31 -4.02 9.83
N LYS A 30 4.08 -5.00 8.94
CA LYS A 30 2.90 -5.04 8.06
C LYS A 30 1.60 -5.08 8.86
N THR A 31 1.57 -5.85 9.95
CA THR A 31 0.41 -5.93 10.85
C THR A 31 0.15 -4.61 11.57
N GLN A 32 1.20 -3.96 12.08
CA GLN A 32 1.09 -2.64 12.72
C GLN A 32 0.65 -1.56 11.74
N LEU A 33 1.15 -1.59 10.51
CA LEU A 33 0.74 -0.68 9.45
C LEU A 33 -0.74 -0.82 9.13
N LYS A 34 -1.23 -2.06 8.93
CA LYS A 34 -2.66 -2.32 8.71
C LYS A 34 -3.51 -1.75 9.84
N LYS A 35 -3.12 -2.00 11.09
CA LYS A 35 -3.85 -1.48 12.27
C LYS A 35 -3.90 0.05 12.29
N ARG A 36 -2.78 0.73 12.01
CA ARG A 36 -2.74 2.20 11.95
C ARG A 36 -3.63 2.76 10.84
N ILE A 37 -3.63 2.13 9.67
CA ILE A 37 -4.50 2.51 8.55
C ILE A 37 -5.97 2.33 8.94
N GLU A 38 -6.32 1.19 9.54
CA GLU A 38 -7.68 0.91 10.01
C GLU A 38 -8.14 1.92 11.08
N GLU A 39 -7.29 2.24 12.05
CA GLU A 39 -7.55 3.27 13.07
C GLU A 39 -7.77 4.65 12.43
N GLY A 40 -6.96 5.02 11.43
CA GLY A 40 -7.09 6.28 10.71
C GLY A 40 -8.39 6.38 9.88
N LEU A 41 -8.90 5.25 9.40
CA LEU A 41 -10.13 5.18 8.60
C LEU A 41 -11.39 4.93 9.44
N GLN A 42 -11.25 4.71 10.75
CA GLN A 42 -12.36 4.39 11.64
C GLN A 42 -13.45 5.48 11.61
N SER A 43 -13.06 6.76 11.59
CA SER A 43 -14.02 7.87 11.51
C SER A 43 -14.83 7.83 10.21
N MET A 44 -14.19 7.58 9.07
CA MET A 44 -14.90 7.48 7.78
C MET A 44 -15.88 6.31 7.76
N VAL A 45 -15.50 5.18 8.38
CA VAL A 45 -16.40 4.03 8.54
C VAL A 45 -17.60 4.39 9.41
N GLN A 46 -17.37 5.11 10.50
CA GLN A 46 -18.42 5.54 11.40
C GLN A 46 -19.36 6.55 10.72
N GLU A 47 -18.82 7.55 10.02
CA GLU A 47 -19.59 8.55 9.28
C GLU A 47 -20.49 7.90 8.22
N ALA A 48 -20.00 6.92 7.48
CA ALA A 48 -20.80 6.21 6.49
C ALA A 48 -21.97 5.44 7.13
N LYS A 49 -21.74 4.83 8.31
CA LYS A 49 -22.80 4.16 9.07
C LYS A 49 -23.82 5.14 9.62
N ASP A 50 -23.35 6.23 10.23
CA ASP A 50 -24.20 7.26 10.83
C ASP A 50 -25.06 7.93 9.76
N ASN A 51 -24.50 8.19 8.57
CA ASN A 51 -25.26 8.73 7.44
C ASN A 51 -26.37 7.77 6.99
N GLN A 52 -26.05 6.47 6.82
CA GLN A 52 -27.06 5.48 6.45
C GLN A 52 -28.18 5.38 7.51
N ASP A 53 -27.82 5.32 8.79
CA ASP A 53 -28.76 5.21 9.90
C ASP A 53 -29.63 6.48 10.04
N ALA A 54 -29.03 7.66 9.90
CA ALA A 54 -29.75 8.93 9.93
C ALA A 54 -30.81 9.00 8.83
N GLU A 55 -30.48 8.58 7.60
CA GLU A 55 -31.42 8.57 6.48
C GLU A 55 -32.55 7.55 6.70
N LEU A 56 -32.24 6.35 7.21
CA LEU A 56 -33.25 5.33 7.51
C LEU A 56 -34.24 5.76 8.60
N LYS A 57 -33.80 6.59 9.56
CA LYS A 57 -34.63 7.12 10.66
C LYS A 57 -35.62 8.20 10.23
N LYS A 58 -35.47 8.82 9.04
CA LYS A 58 -36.25 10.00 8.63
C LYS A 58 -37.74 9.76 8.33
N ALA A 59 -38.22 8.51 8.33
CA ALA A 59 -39.63 8.05 8.22
C ALA A 59 -40.56 8.70 7.15
N PRO A 60 -41.37 7.92 6.41
CA PRO A 60 -41.17 6.55 5.97
C PRO A 60 -40.27 6.52 4.74
N VAL A 61 -39.15 5.80 4.83
CA VAL A 61 -38.28 5.53 3.68
C VAL A 61 -38.85 4.35 2.90
N GLY A 62 -39.34 4.61 1.68
CA GLY A 62 -39.86 3.59 0.77
C GLY A 62 -38.79 2.57 0.35
N VAL A 63 -39.22 1.43 -0.22
CA VAL A 63 -38.33 0.31 -0.60
C VAL A 63 -37.22 0.77 -1.54
N GLU A 64 -37.54 1.57 -2.55
CA GLU A 64 -36.53 2.11 -3.48
C GLU A 64 -35.49 2.98 -2.79
N ALA A 65 -35.91 3.84 -1.85
CA ALA A 65 -35.00 4.69 -1.11
C ALA A 65 -34.09 3.87 -0.19
N ARG A 66 -34.61 2.81 0.45
CA ARG A 66 -33.78 1.86 1.22
C ARG A 66 -32.74 1.15 0.36
N MET A 67 -33.11 0.75 -0.86
CA MET A 67 -32.17 0.12 -1.79
C MET A 67 -31.06 1.08 -2.23
N ARG A 68 -31.40 2.35 -2.51
CA ARG A 68 -30.39 3.38 -2.82
C ARG A 68 -29.44 3.61 -1.66
N LEU A 69 -29.96 3.79 -0.44
CA LEU A 69 -29.15 3.96 0.76
C LEU A 69 -28.23 2.76 1.05
N ALA A 70 -28.68 1.54 0.71
CA ALA A 70 -27.85 0.35 0.83
C ALA A 70 -26.69 0.35 -0.19
N GLU A 71 -26.95 0.73 -1.44
CA GLU A 71 -25.91 0.80 -2.47
C GLU A 71 -24.94 1.96 -2.20
N GLU A 72 -25.43 3.11 -1.75
CA GLU A 72 -24.60 4.26 -1.34
C GLU A 72 -23.66 3.89 -0.19
N TYR A 73 -24.18 3.24 0.85
CA TYR A 73 -23.35 2.74 1.96
C TYR A 73 -22.30 1.74 1.48
N LYS A 74 -22.70 0.79 0.62
CA LYS A 74 -21.79 -0.19 0.04
C LYS A 74 -20.70 0.47 -0.80
N GLN A 75 -21.04 1.48 -1.59
CA GLN A 75 -20.08 2.25 -2.36
C GLN A 75 -19.11 3.01 -1.45
N ALA A 76 -19.61 3.65 -0.39
CA ALA A 76 -18.78 4.32 0.60
C ALA A 76 -17.79 3.35 1.27
N MET A 77 -18.26 2.16 1.69
CA MET A 77 -17.40 1.11 2.24
C MET A 77 -16.34 0.62 1.24
N SER A 78 -16.72 0.47 -0.04
CA SER A 78 -15.78 0.10 -1.10
C SER A 78 -14.68 1.14 -1.27
N ASN A 79 -15.04 2.42 -1.28
CA ASN A 79 -14.08 3.52 -1.41
C ASN A 79 -13.11 3.57 -0.22
N ILE A 80 -13.61 3.40 1.01
CA ILE A 80 -12.78 3.35 2.22
C ILE A 80 -11.80 2.17 2.14
N LYS A 81 -12.25 1.01 1.67
CA LYS A 81 -11.38 -0.17 1.48
C LYS A 81 -10.28 0.07 0.43
N GLN A 82 -10.62 0.75 -0.67
CA GLN A 82 -9.64 1.13 -1.69
C GLN A 82 -8.60 2.09 -1.09
N LEU A 83 -9.03 3.11 -0.34
CA LEU A 83 -8.14 4.02 0.34
C LEU A 83 -7.17 3.30 1.30
N ALA A 84 -7.68 2.32 2.07
CA ALA A 84 -6.84 1.50 2.93
C ALA A 84 -5.77 0.72 2.15
N THR A 85 -6.17 0.16 0.99
CA THR A 85 -5.27 -0.59 0.12
C THR A 85 -4.19 0.32 -0.47
N ASP A 86 -4.58 1.49 -0.95
CA ASP A 86 -3.66 2.46 -1.55
C ASP A 86 -2.66 3.00 -0.51
N GLN A 87 -3.13 3.33 0.70
CA GLN A 87 -2.25 3.74 1.79
C GLN A 87 -1.27 2.63 2.17
N TYR A 88 -1.74 1.39 2.25
CA TYR A 88 -0.89 0.26 2.57
C TYR A 88 0.22 0.07 1.52
N GLN A 89 -0.13 0.11 0.23
CA GLN A 89 0.87 -0.02 -0.85
C GLN A 89 1.86 1.14 -0.84
N GLN A 90 1.40 2.38 -0.65
CA GLN A 90 2.27 3.55 -0.60
C GLN A 90 3.28 3.48 0.55
N GLU A 91 2.85 3.11 1.76
CA GLU A 91 3.75 2.97 2.90
C GLU A 91 4.70 1.77 2.73
N LEU A 92 4.22 0.67 2.15
CA LEU A 92 5.04 -0.50 1.86
C LEU A 92 6.13 -0.20 0.82
N ASP A 93 5.80 0.59 -0.22
CA ASP A 93 6.76 1.04 -1.21
C ASP A 93 7.76 2.05 -0.61
N ARG A 94 7.31 2.94 0.29
CA ARG A 94 8.23 3.84 1.01
C ARG A 94 9.21 3.06 1.86
N GLU A 95 8.73 2.06 2.60
CA GLU A 95 9.57 1.23 3.46
C GLU A 95 10.60 0.46 2.64
N ARG A 96 10.19 -0.16 1.52
CA ARG A 96 11.09 -0.83 0.57
C ARG A 96 12.18 0.08 0.01
N ASN A 97 11.88 1.37 -0.18
CA ASN A 97 12.81 2.35 -0.71
C ASN A 97 13.73 2.98 0.35
N GLN A 98 13.59 2.63 1.65
CA GLN A 98 14.46 3.18 2.68
C GLN A 98 15.91 2.65 2.59
N PRO A 99 16.91 3.49 2.91
CA PRO A 99 18.31 3.11 2.86
C PRO A 99 18.66 1.98 3.83
N GLN A 100 17.94 1.79 4.94
CA GLN A 100 18.18 0.64 5.83
C GLN A 100 18.01 -0.71 5.10
N TYR A 101 17.07 -0.78 4.17
CA TYR A 101 16.91 -1.93 3.28
C TYR A 101 17.95 -1.86 2.17
N HIS A 102 18.19 -0.68 1.57
CA HIS A 102 19.16 -0.49 0.49
C HIS A 102 20.64 -0.76 0.86
N GLU A 103 21.02 -0.56 2.12
CA GLU A 103 22.39 -0.59 2.63
C GLU A 103 22.77 -1.98 3.19
N GLN A 104 21.78 -2.76 3.65
CA GLN A 104 21.96 -4.17 3.98
C GLN A 104 22.36 -5.01 2.74
N TYR A 105 22.10 -4.51 1.52
CA TYR A 105 22.59 -5.08 0.26
C TYR A 105 24.07 -4.79 -0.03
N GLN A 106 24.71 -3.82 0.64
CA GLN A 106 26.12 -3.48 0.40
C GLN A 106 27.08 -4.16 1.38
N ALA A 107 26.60 -4.61 2.54
CA ALA A 107 27.43 -5.20 3.60
C ALA A 107 27.75 -6.70 3.41
N HIS A 108 27.12 -7.38 2.45
CA HIS A 108 27.33 -8.81 2.15
C HIS A 108 28.11 -9.06 0.85
N ARG A 109 28.99 -8.12 0.44
CA ARG A 109 29.83 -8.28 -0.75
C ARG A 109 31.28 -8.57 -0.46
#